data_AF-A0A9D4WZJ0-F1
#
_entry.id   AF-A0A9D4WZJ0-F1
#
_cell.length_a   1.000
_cell.length_b   1.000
_cell.length_c   1.000
_cell.angle_alpha   90.00
_cell.angle_beta   90.00
_cell.angle_gamma   90.00
#
_symmetry.space_group_name_H-M   'P 1'
#
loop_
_entity.id
_entity.type
_entity.pdbx_description
1 polymer ?
#
loop_
_entity_poly.entity_id
_entity_poly.type
_entity_poly.pdbx_seq_one_letter_code
_entity_poly.pdbx_strand_id
1 'polypeptide(L)'
;MNEPQGVNLDSLKKYYKEAYDAVRKYSPNAYVIMSNPLDADSKVLLSFVNGFNKVVLDVHYYNLYSDRFDNMNVQQNIDIIRNERASDLSGVSSTNALSFVGEWSIKNASKEEYQRYAEAQVEVYSDATFGWAYWSYKCQYNHWSLKWMIDNGYIKL
;
A
#
# COMPACT_ATOMS: atom_id res chain seq x y z
N MET A 1 -13.08 3.85 -3.97
CA MET A 1 -13.41 2.62 -3.23
C MET A 1 -12.17 2.20 -2.49
N ASN A 2 -12.24 2.00 -1.16
CA ASN A 2 -11.13 1.46 -0.39
C ASN A 2 -11.26 -0.06 -0.34
N GLU A 3 -10.14 -0.79 -0.48
CA GLU A 3 -10.02 -2.23 -0.18
C GLU A 3 -11.18 -3.11 -0.70
N PRO A 4 -11.46 -3.15 -2.02
CA PRO A 4 -12.45 -4.06 -2.54
C PRO A 4 -12.08 -5.52 -2.20
N GLN A 5 -13.05 -6.31 -1.75
CA GLN A 5 -12.84 -7.71 -1.39
C GLN A 5 -14.10 -8.53 -1.68
N GLY A 6 -13.94 -9.75 -2.20
CA GLY A 6 -15.06 -10.63 -2.54
C GLY A 6 -15.90 -10.11 -3.72
N VAL A 7 -15.36 -9.19 -4.53
CA VAL A 7 -16.07 -8.56 -5.64
C VAL A 7 -15.73 -9.22 -6.97
N ASN A 8 -16.69 -9.25 -7.90
CA ASN A 8 -16.40 -9.64 -9.27
C ASN A 8 -15.46 -8.61 -9.93
N LEU A 9 -14.32 -9.08 -10.44
CA LEU A 9 -13.26 -8.24 -10.99
C LEU A 9 -13.71 -7.39 -12.19
N ASP A 10 -14.56 -7.93 -13.07
CA ASP A 10 -15.04 -7.19 -14.24
C ASP A 10 -15.99 -6.06 -13.83
N SER A 11 -16.82 -6.31 -12.81
CA SER A 11 -17.69 -5.30 -12.22
C SER A 11 -16.88 -4.18 -11.56
N LEU A 12 -15.79 -4.53 -10.86
CA LEU A 12 -14.88 -3.56 -10.28
C LEU A 12 -14.17 -2.71 -11.35
N LYS A 13 -13.64 -3.34 -12.41
CA LYS A 13 -13.02 -2.64 -13.54
C LYS A 13 -14.01 -1.71 -14.24
N LYS A 14 -15.26 -2.13 -14.42
CA LYS A 14 -16.33 -1.29 -14.95
C LYS A 14 -16.56 -0.06 -14.06
N TYR A 15 -16.70 -0.25 -12.75
CA TYR A 15 -16.84 0.85 -11.79
C TYR A 15 -15.67 1.84 -11.86
N TYR A 16 -14.43 1.35 -11.90
CA TYR A 16 -13.24 2.21 -12.02
C TYR A 16 -13.18 2.96 -13.34
N LYS A 17 -13.58 2.34 -14.45
CA LYS A 17 -13.66 3.03 -15.74
C LYS A 17 -14.68 4.16 -15.71
N GLU A 18 -15.89 3.90 -15.22
CA GLU A 18 -16.97 4.90 -15.14
C GLU A 18 -16.57 6.07 -14.22
N ALA A 19 -15.92 5.79 -13.09
CA ALA A 19 -15.39 6.81 -12.19
C ALA A 19 -14.28 7.64 -12.86
N TYR A 20 -13.35 6.99 -13.56
CA TYR A 20 -12.30 7.67 -14.31
C TYR A 20 -12.88 8.61 -15.38
N ASP A 21 -13.82 8.13 -16.20
CA ASP A 21 -14.45 8.92 -17.26
C ASP A 21 -15.18 10.14 -16.67
N ALA A 22 -15.88 9.95 -15.55
CA ALA A 22 -16.54 11.03 -14.83
C ALA A 22 -15.55 12.09 -14.31
N VAL A 23 -14.41 11.68 -13.73
CA VAL A 23 -13.36 12.61 -13.30
C VAL A 23 -12.76 13.33 -14.50
N ARG A 24 -12.40 12.61 -15.57
CA ARG A 24 -11.76 13.20 -16.76
C ARG A 24 -12.64 14.21 -17.48
N LYS A 25 -13.96 14.06 -17.41
CA LYS A 25 -14.91 15.04 -17.92
C LYS A 25 -14.74 16.43 -17.30
N TYR A 26 -14.36 16.52 -16.02
CA TYR A 26 -14.29 17.78 -15.27
C TYR A 26 -12.87 18.17 -14.83
N SER A 27 -11.96 17.20 -14.74
CA SER A 27 -10.57 17.40 -14.33
C SER A 27 -9.62 16.55 -15.19
N PRO A 28 -9.03 17.14 -16.25
CA PRO A 28 -8.06 16.43 -17.09
C PRO A 28 -6.73 16.17 -16.35
N ASN A 29 -6.51 16.84 -15.22
CA ASN A 29 -5.23 16.83 -14.53
C ASN A 29 -5.20 16.07 -13.20
N ALA A 30 -6.35 15.76 -12.60
CA ALA A 30 -6.39 15.00 -11.35
C ALA A 30 -5.90 13.56 -11.56
N TYR A 31 -5.12 13.05 -10.61
CA TYR A 31 -4.82 11.63 -10.55
C TYR A 31 -6.05 10.86 -10.05
N VAL A 32 -6.33 9.69 -10.66
CA VAL A 32 -7.38 8.78 -10.19
C VAL A 32 -6.70 7.59 -9.53
N ILE A 33 -6.92 7.43 -8.23
CA ILE A 33 -6.35 6.33 -7.44
C ILE A 33 -7.34 5.17 -7.44
N MET A 34 -6.86 3.98 -7.77
CA MET A 34 -7.62 2.73 -7.82
C MET A 34 -7.00 1.73 -6.85
N SER A 35 -7.73 1.39 -5.79
CA SER A 35 -7.29 0.42 -4.79
C SER A 35 -7.34 -0.99 -5.35
N ASN A 36 -6.28 -1.76 -5.12
CA ASN A 36 -6.23 -3.17 -5.48
C ASN A 36 -7.18 -3.98 -4.60
N PRO A 37 -7.78 -5.06 -5.14
CA PRO A 37 -8.53 -5.99 -4.31
C PRO A 37 -7.63 -6.70 -3.29
N LEU A 38 -8.12 -6.86 -2.07
CA LEU A 38 -7.37 -7.53 -1.00
C LEU A 38 -7.22 -9.04 -1.23
N ASP A 39 -8.09 -9.63 -2.05
CA ASP A 39 -8.19 -11.05 -2.33
C ASP A 39 -7.73 -11.44 -3.76
N ALA A 40 -6.94 -10.57 -4.40
CA ALA A 40 -6.40 -10.80 -5.73
C ALA A 40 -4.88 -10.56 -5.79
N ASP A 41 -4.26 -11.02 -6.89
CA ASP A 41 -2.87 -10.72 -7.21
C ASP A 41 -2.65 -9.20 -7.32
N SER A 42 -1.51 -8.71 -6.82
CA SER A 42 -1.19 -7.28 -6.80
C SER A 42 -1.12 -6.66 -8.21
N LYS A 43 -0.94 -7.46 -9.26
CA LYS A 43 -0.79 -7.00 -10.65
C LYS A 43 -2.10 -7.10 -11.44
N VAL A 44 -3.20 -7.50 -10.80
CA VAL A 44 -4.48 -7.81 -11.46
C VAL A 44 -5.08 -6.63 -12.25
N LEU A 45 -4.76 -5.40 -11.86
CA LEU A 45 -5.24 -4.18 -12.53
C LEU A 45 -4.29 -3.60 -13.59
N LEU A 46 -3.04 -4.10 -13.71
CA LEU A 46 -2.03 -3.50 -14.60
C LEU A 46 -2.46 -3.42 -16.07
N SER A 47 -2.93 -4.53 -16.63
CA SER A 47 -3.37 -4.57 -18.02
C SER A 47 -4.59 -3.69 -18.27
N PHE A 48 -5.45 -3.56 -17.26
CA PHE A 48 -6.62 -2.70 -17.32
C PHE A 48 -6.21 -1.22 -17.38
N VAL A 49 -5.28 -0.79 -16.51
CA VAL A 49 -4.88 0.63 -16.43
C VAL A 49 -4.05 1.13 -17.62
N ASN A 50 -3.57 0.25 -18.51
CA ASN A 50 -2.80 0.65 -19.70
C ASN A 50 -3.53 1.62 -20.62
N GLY A 51 -4.87 1.60 -20.67
CA GLY A 51 -5.67 2.52 -21.49
C GLY A 51 -5.91 3.89 -20.87
N PHE A 52 -5.34 4.17 -19.69
CA PHE A 52 -5.63 5.35 -18.90
C PHE A 52 -4.39 6.24 -18.73
N ASN A 53 -4.60 7.52 -18.41
CA ASN A 53 -3.54 8.46 -18.09
C ASN A 53 -3.77 9.06 -16.70
N LYS A 54 -2.68 9.38 -15.98
CA LYS A 54 -2.73 9.93 -14.60
C LYS A 54 -3.56 9.04 -13.67
N VAL A 55 -3.23 7.77 -13.64
CA VAL A 55 -3.81 6.79 -12.71
C VAL A 55 -2.75 6.29 -11.75
N VAL A 56 -3.20 5.89 -10.58
CA VAL A 56 -2.35 5.36 -9.51
C VAL A 56 -2.99 4.06 -9.03
N LEU A 57 -2.21 3.00 -8.94
CA LEU A 57 -2.60 1.76 -8.28
C LEU A 57 -2.19 1.83 -6.82
N ASP A 58 -3.16 1.61 -5.94
CA ASP A 58 -2.97 1.67 -4.50
C ASP A 58 -2.97 0.27 -3.89
N VAL A 59 -1.92 -0.04 -3.12
CA VAL A 59 -1.69 -1.31 -2.44
C VAL A 59 -1.51 -1.10 -0.95
N HIS A 60 -2.08 -2.00 -0.17
CA HIS A 60 -2.00 -1.96 1.29
C HIS A 60 -1.16 -3.14 1.78
N TYR A 61 -0.12 -2.84 2.56
CA TYR A 61 0.83 -3.85 3.02
C TYR A 61 0.85 -3.94 4.54
N TYR A 62 0.18 -4.98 5.03
CA TYR A 62 0.20 -5.39 6.44
C TYR A 62 0.76 -6.80 6.57
N ASN A 63 1.62 -7.02 7.58
CA ASN A 63 2.03 -8.35 8.04
C ASN A 63 1.27 -8.72 9.32
N LEU A 64 -0.07 -8.67 9.27
CA LEU A 64 -0.95 -8.81 10.44
C LEU A 64 -2.12 -9.77 10.23
N TYR A 65 -2.77 -9.76 9.07
CA TYR A 65 -4.09 -10.37 8.88
C TYR A 65 -4.06 -11.80 8.30
N SER A 66 -2.97 -12.53 8.55
CA SER A 66 -2.82 -13.92 8.14
C SER A 66 -2.05 -14.68 9.21
N ASP A 67 -2.52 -15.89 9.54
CA ASP A 67 -1.90 -16.81 10.51
C ASP A 67 -0.42 -17.07 10.22
N ARG A 68 0.01 -16.90 8.95
CA ARG A 68 1.42 -16.95 8.54
C ARG A 68 2.30 -16.04 9.39
N PHE A 69 1.80 -14.88 9.80
CA PHE A 69 2.57 -13.89 10.55
C PHE A 69 2.59 -14.11 12.06
N ASP A 70 1.74 -15.00 12.59
CA ASP A 70 1.58 -15.17 14.04
C ASP A 70 2.83 -15.69 14.72
N ASN A 71 3.54 -16.60 14.06
CA ASN A 71 4.73 -17.26 14.58
C ASN A 71 6.04 -16.71 13.99
N MET A 72 5.98 -15.57 13.29
CA MET A 72 7.17 -14.95 12.69
C MET A 72 7.84 -13.99 13.65
N ASN A 73 9.17 -14.10 13.77
CA ASN A 73 9.97 -13.09 14.42
C ASN A 73 10.14 -11.84 13.53
N VAL A 74 10.77 -10.81 14.08
CA VAL A 74 10.93 -9.52 13.40
C VAL A 74 11.84 -9.62 12.17
N GLN A 75 12.88 -10.45 12.20
CA GLN A 75 13.76 -10.62 11.04
C GLN A 75 13.01 -11.27 9.87
N GLN A 76 12.23 -12.32 10.11
CA GLN A 76 11.42 -12.96 9.08
C GLN A 76 10.40 -11.98 8.48
N ASN A 77 9.83 -11.13 9.33
CA ASN A 77 8.93 -10.06 8.92
C ASN A 77 9.64 -9.00 8.05
N ILE A 78 10.87 -8.61 8.39
CA ILE A 78 11.73 -7.73 7.57
C ILE A 78 12.05 -8.39 6.23
N ASP A 79 12.36 -9.69 6.22
CA ASP A 79 12.69 -10.43 5.00
C ASP A 79 11.49 -10.48 4.05
N ILE A 80 10.26 -10.57 4.56
CA ILE A 80 9.04 -10.46 3.74
C ILE A 80 8.92 -9.08 3.09
N ILE A 81 9.23 -8.01 3.82
CA ILE A 81 9.22 -6.65 3.26
C ILE A 81 10.25 -6.55 2.13
N ARG A 82 11.52 -6.89 2.42
CA ARG A 82 12.64 -6.73 1.49
C ARG A 82 12.57 -7.63 0.26
N ASN A 83 11.88 -8.77 0.34
CA ASN A 83 11.78 -9.72 -0.76
C ASN A 83 10.40 -9.69 -1.42
N GLU A 84 9.36 -10.11 -0.68
CA GLU A 84 8.02 -10.28 -1.24
C GLU A 84 7.36 -8.93 -1.53
N ARG A 85 7.32 -8.01 -0.56
CA ARG A 85 6.68 -6.70 -0.78
C ARG A 85 7.43 -5.83 -1.78
N ALA A 86 8.76 -5.87 -1.79
CA ALA A 86 9.56 -5.21 -2.80
C ALA A 86 9.27 -5.76 -4.22
N SER A 87 9.20 -7.09 -4.36
CA SER A 87 8.86 -7.74 -5.64
C SER A 87 7.44 -7.41 -6.09
N ASP A 88 6.47 -7.44 -5.17
CA ASP A 88 5.10 -7.01 -5.44
C ASP A 88 5.08 -5.57 -5.92
N LEU A 89 5.60 -4.63 -5.12
CA LEU A 89 5.57 -3.19 -5.38
C LEU A 89 6.24 -2.83 -6.71
N SER A 90 7.39 -3.44 -7.03
CA SER A 90 8.10 -3.20 -8.29
C SER A 90 7.26 -3.59 -9.52
N GLY A 91 6.36 -4.57 -9.35
CA GLY A 91 5.44 -4.99 -10.38
C GLY A 91 4.16 -4.16 -10.46
N VAL A 92 3.79 -3.39 -9.45
CA VAL A 92 2.51 -2.63 -9.39
C VAL A 92 2.65 -1.24 -10.02
N SER A 93 3.43 -1.13 -11.09
CA SER A 93 3.57 0.12 -11.84
C SER A 93 3.76 -0.16 -13.32
N SER A 94 3.46 0.83 -14.15
CA SER A 94 3.72 0.80 -15.59
C SER A 94 4.01 2.21 -16.10
N THR A 95 4.35 2.34 -17.38
CA THR A 95 4.51 3.66 -18.02
C THR A 95 3.28 4.57 -17.86
N ASN A 96 2.09 3.99 -17.71
CA ASN A 96 0.82 4.72 -17.66
C ASN A 96 0.20 4.79 -16.25
N ALA A 97 0.75 4.05 -15.28
CA ALA A 97 0.22 3.94 -13.94
C ALA A 97 1.32 4.01 -12.88
N LEU A 98 1.15 4.93 -11.93
CA LEU A 98 2.03 5.03 -10.76
C LEU A 98 1.57 4.05 -9.67
N SER A 99 2.45 3.77 -8.72
CA SER A 99 2.21 2.92 -7.55
C SER A 99 2.14 3.77 -6.29
N PHE A 100 1.21 3.46 -5.40
CA PHE A 100 1.07 4.08 -4.09
C PHE A 100 0.92 2.99 -3.03
N VAL A 101 1.71 3.08 -1.95
CA VAL A 101 1.49 2.23 -0.76
C VAL A 101 0.59 3.02 0.20
N GLY A 102 -0.73 2.92 0.03
CA GLY A 102 -1.69 3.77 0.73
C GLY A 102 -1.89 3.43 2.19
N GLU A 103 -1.60 2.20 2.58
CA GLU A 103 -1.69 1.79 3.98
C GLU A 103 -0.62 0.77 4.37
N TRP A 104 -0.01 1.02 5.53
CA TRP A 104 0.88 0.08 6.21
C TRP A 104 0.99 0.45 7.70
N SER A 105 1.32 -0.54 8.52
CA SER A 105 1.63 -0.38 9.95
C SER A 105 2.59 -1.48 10.43
N ILE A 106 2.84 -1.53 11.75
CA ILE A 106 3.87 -2.38 12.35
C ILE A 106 3.31 -3.25 13.47
N LYS A 107 3.74 -4.52 13.53
CA LYS A 107 3.39 -5.51 14.57
C LYS A 107 4.18 -5.30 15.87
N ASN A 108 3.53 -5.55 17.01
CA ASN A 108 4.09 -5.45 18.38
C ASN A 108 5.41 -6.23 18.56
N ALA A 109 6.47 -5.49 18.89
CA ALA A 109 7.82 -5.96 19.15
C ALA A 109 8.54 -5.06 20.18
N SER A 110 9.81 -5.32 20.50
CA SER A 110 10.65 -4.37 21.25
C SER A 110 10.82 -3.06 20.48
N LYS A 111 11.27 -1.99 21.15
CA LYS A 111 11.53 -0.70 20.47
C LYS A 111 12.59 -0.83 19.37
N GLU A 112 13.69 -1.55 19.59
CA GLU A 112 14.71 -1.72 18.55
C GLU A 112 14.18 -2.54 17.36
N GLU A 113 13.36 -3.55 17.64
CA GLU A 113 12.71 -4.34 16.61
C GLU A 113 11.75 -3.51 15.76
N TYR A 114 10.96 -2.65 16.41
CA TYR A 114 10.11 -1.67 15.74
C TYR A 114 10.89 -0.75 14.81
N GLN A 115 12.03 -0.22 15.27
CA GLN A 115 12.87 0.68 14.47
C GLN A 115 13.39 -0.01 13.21
N ARG A 116 13.92 -1.23 13.36
CA ARG A 116 14.44 -2.03 12.23
C ARG A 116 13.34 -2.39 11.23
N TYR A 117 12.16 -2.74 11.73
CA TYR A 117 11.01 -3.08 10.87
C TYR A 117 10.48 -1.85 10.14
N ALA A 118 10.33 -0.71 10.83
CA ALA A 118 9.90 0.55 10.23
C ALA A 118 10.89 1.03 9.17
N GLU A 119 12.19 0.94 9.44
CA GLU A 119 13.24 1.32 8.51
C GLU A 119 13.13 0.51 7.22
N ALA A 120 12.95 -0.81 7.32
CA ALA A 120 12.75 -1.66 6.15
C ALA A 120 11.48 -1.29 5.35
N GLN A 121 10.38 -0.96 6.03
CA GLN A 121 9.16 -0.50 5.36
C GLN A 121 9.37 0.84 4.65
N VAL A 122 9.96 1.83 5.33
CA VAL A 122 10.22 3.15 4.73
C VAL A 122 11.17 3.01 3.54
N GLU A 123 12.23 2.21 3.66
CA GLU A 123 13.19 1.94 2.58
C GLU A 123 12.47 1.36 1.35
N VAL A 124 11.72 0.27 1.51
CA VAL A 124 11.06 -0.43 0.39
C VAL A 124 9.88 0.36 -0.16
N TYR A 125 9.02 0.93 0.70
CA TYR A 125 7.81 1.61 0.25
C TYR A 125 8.12 2.98 -0.37
N SER A 126 9.31 3.55 -0.13
CA SER A 126 9.78 4.75 -0.84
C SER A 126 10.10 4.49 -2.31
N ASP A 127 10.18 3.24 -2.76
CA ASP A 127 10.26 2.89 -4.18
C ASP A 127 8.90 3.05 -4.90
N ALA A 128 7.81 3.27 -4.17
CA ALA A 128 6.51 3.57 -4.75
C ALA A 128 6.54 4.91 -5.49
N THR A 129 6.10 4.90 -6.75
CA THR A 129 6.28 6.03 -7.68
C THR A 129 5.33 7.20 -7.43
N PHE A 130 4.35 7.04 -6.55
CA PHE A 130 3.46 8.09 -6.04
C PHE A 130 3.63 8.33 -4.52
N GLY A 131 4.54 7.60 -3.88
CA GLY A 131 4.83 7.66 -2.44
C GLY A 131 4.06 6.62 -1.61
N TRP A 132 4.00 6.87 -0.30
CA TRP A 132 3.38 5.98 0.68
C TRP A 132 2.66 6.78 1.77
N ALA A 133 1.73 6.13 2.47
CA ALA A 133 1.04 6.69 3.62
C ALA A 133 0.96 5.68 4.78
N TYR A 134 1.42 6.12 5.95
CA TYR A 134 1.34 5.34 7.17
C TYR A 134 -0.09 5.37 7.72
N TRP A 135 -0.65 4.21 8.04
CA TRP A 135 -1.95 4.13 8.71
C TRP A 135 -1.75 4.09 10.22
N SER A 136 -1.95 5.18 10.97
CA SER A 136 -2.56 6.49 10.62
C SER A 136 -1.78 7.66 11.25
N TYR A 137 -2.13 8.92 10.94
CA TYR A 137 -1.44 10.07 11.56
C TYR A 137 -1.58 10.10 13.10
N LYS A 138 -2.81 9.91 13.61
CA LYS A 138 -3.15 9.89 15.04
C LYS A 138 -4.11 8.74 15.35
N CYS A 139 -3.82 7.99 16.40
CA CYS A 139 -4.64 6.89 16.90
C CYS A 139 -4.52 6.81 18.42
N GLN A 140 -5.54 6.28 19.10
CA GLN A 140 -5.46 5.97 20.53
C GLN A 140 -4.45 4.85 20.84
N TYR A 141 -4.12 4.03 19.83
CA TYR A 141 -3.08 3.00 19.93
C TYR A 141 -1.76 3.56 19.41
N ASN A 142 -0.76 3.63 20.30
CA ASN A 142 0.54 4.27 20.06
C ASN A 142 1.19 3.85 18.73
N HIS A 143 1.30 2.55 18.46
CA HIS A 143 1.95 2.01 17.26
C HIS A 143 1.08 2.07 15.98
N TRP A 144 -0.11 2.67 16.05
CA TRP A 144 -0.94 3.02 14.88
C TRP A 144 -1.02 4.54 14.68
N SER A 145 -0.22 5.32 15.44
CA SER A 145 -0.08 6.76 15.31
C SER A 145 1.32 7.12 14.82
N LEU A 146 1.44 7.51 13.55
CA LEU A 146 2.70 8.01 12.97
C LEU A 146 3.28 9.15 13.83
N LYS A 147 2.42 10.07 14.31
CA LYS A 147 2.86 11.16 15.17
C LYS A 147 3.54 10.62 16.43
N TRP A 148 2.90 9.70 17.15
CA TRP A 148 3.49 9.11 18.36
C TRP A 148 4.77 8.34 18.04
N MET A 149 4.79 7.61 16.93
CA MET A 149 5.96 6.84 16.49
C MET A 149 7.17 7.74 16.19
N ILE A 150 6.97 8.89 15.56
CA ILE A 150 8.03 9.87 15.31
C ILE A 150 8.45 10.54 16.62
N ASP A 151 7.50 11.08 17.39
CA ASP A 151 7.78 11.80 18.65
C ASP A 151 8.56 10.95 19.67
N ASN A 152 8.35 9.63 19.67
CA ASN A 152 8.99 8.70 20.60
C ASN A 152 10.19 7.97 19.98
N GLY A 153 10.60 8.35 18.76
CA GLY A 153 11.81 7.85 18.09
C GLY A 153 11.72 6.40 17.62
N TYR A 154 10.53 5.89 17.31
CA TYR A 154 10.32 4.60 16.67
C TYR A 154 10.50 4.67 15.15
N ILE A 155 10.12 5.78 14.53
CA ILE A 155 10.30 6.05 13.09
C ILE A 155 11.13 7.32 12.95
N LYS A 156 12.11 7.30 12.04
CA LYS A 156 12.86 8.47 11.58
C LYS A 156 12.59 8.64 10.09
N LEU A 157 12.14 9.85 9.71
CA LEU A 157 11.88 10.25 8.33
C LEU A 157 12.85 11.35 7.92
#